data_AF-A0A2H9LU02-F1
#
_entry.id   AF-A0A2H9LU02-F1
#
_cell.length_a   1.000
_cell.length_b   1.000
_cell.length_c   1.000
_cell.angle_alpha   90.00
_cell.angle_beta   90.00
_cell.angle_gamma   90.00
#
_symmetry.space_group_name_H-M   'P 1'
#
loop_
_entity.id
_entity.type
_entity.pdbx_description
1 polymer ?
#
loop_
_entity_poly.entity_id
_entity_poly.type
_entity_poly.pdbx_seq_one_letter_code
_entity_poly.pdbx_strand_id
1 'polypeptide(L)'
;MDGYMDFRFALKDAETLAYKVMEAQEKNLNTTKEKFNSAKAAFDDAMAKGVSDQDQSRLQLERDVADRAIVDEDRKYQLIKDITENLKNGYNVGEVLVGRLSQTHQLKDQVYRKAISFFTTNEHVFTVMDAVYTASYGLHETTQTVEAMKEGMNKGLEDIASMERELDKAALEAGYGSTFNAPSVQKLVDAIVAFQTESTEEIARLRKESADSAKLIEAIVEDGKKRFYEARVKYLAEPVKPAN
;
A
#
# COMPACT_ATOMS: atom_id res chain seq x y z
N MET A 1 -18.09 5.39 -4.44
CA MET A 1 -17.98 6.86 -4.26
C MET A 1 -19.36 7.49 -4.19
N ASP A 2 -20.26 7.13 -5.11
CA ASP A 2 -21.61 7.71 -5.18
C ASP A 2 -22.44 7.59 -3.88
N GLY A 3 -22.54 6.39 -3.29
CA GLY A 3 -23.28 6.24 -2.03
C GLY A 3 -22.75 7.04 -0.83
N TYR A 4 -21.48 7.45 -0.86
CA TYR A 4 -20.93 8.36 0.16
C TYR A 4 -21.28 9.82 -0.14
N MET A 5 -21.31 10.23 -1.41
CA MET A 5 -21.77 11.57 -1.80
C MET A 5 -23.23 11.79 -1.38
N ASP A 6 -24.06 10.76 -1.54
CA ASP A 6 -25.46 10.82 -1.10
C ASP A 6 -25.57 10.94 0.43
N PHE A 7 -24.76 10.18 1.18
CA PHE A 7 -24.69 10.31 2.64
C PHE A 7 -24.22 11.71 3.06
N ARG A 8 -23.25 12.30 2.34
CA ARG A 8 -22.78 13.67 2.58
C ARG A 8 -23.90 14.70 2.39
N PHE A 9 -24.67 14.58 1.31
CA PHE A 9 -25.80 15.49 1.06
C PHE A 9 -26.87 15.34 2.14
N ALA A 10 -27.20 14.10 2.54
CA ALA A 10 -28.11 13.86 3.65
C ALA A 10 -27.62 14.49 4.97
N LEU A 11 -26.32 14.42 5.27
CA LEU A 11 -25.74 15.04 6.47
C LEU A 11 -25.81 16.58 6.41
N LYS A 12 -25.61 17.17 5.23
CA LYS A 12 -25.73 18.62 5.03
C LYS A 12 -27.16 19.11 5.13
N ASP A 13 -28.11 18.33 4.62
CA ASP A 13 -29.53 18.58 4.80
C ASP A 13 -29.95 18.47 6.26
N ALA A 14 -29.42 17.48 6.99
CA ALA A 14 -29.64 17.34 8.44
C ALA A 14 -29.08 18.53 9.24
N GLU A 15 -27.89 19.03 8.89
CA GLU A 15 -27.32 20.26 9.47
C GLU A 15 -28.24 21.47 9.21
N THR A 16 -28.76 21.60 7.99
CA THR A 16 -29.68 22.69 7.60
C THR A 16 -30.99 22.60 8.40
N LEU A 17 -31.51 21.40 8.62
CA LEU A 17 -32.70 21.19 9.44
C LEU A 17 -32.43 21.53 10.91
N ALA A 18 -31.27 21.14 11.45
CA ALA A 18 -30.87 21.43 12.83
C ALA A 18 -30.78 22.95 13.07
N TYR A 19 -30.25 23.72 12.12
CA TYR A 19 -30.25 25.19 12.21
C TYR A 19 -31.65 25.80 12.28
N LYS A 20 -32.62 25.28 11.52
CA LYS A 20 -34.02 25.74 11.60
C LYS A 20 -34.64 25.46 12.96
N VAL A 21 -34.36 24.30 13.54
CA VAL A 21 -34.84 23.93 14.88
C VAL A 21 -34.18 24.81 15.95
N MET A 22 -32.89 25.09 15.81
CA MET A 22 -32.14 25.98 16.72
C MET A 22 -32.71 27.40 16.71
N GLU A 23 -33.00 27.97 15.54
CA GLU A 23 -33.60 29.30 15.41
C GLU A 23 -35.00 29.37 16.05
N ALA A 24 -35.81 28.33 15.87
CA ALA A 24 -37.12 28.23 16.53
C ALA A 24 -36.98 28.15 18.05
N GLN A 25 -36.02 27.37 18.54
CA GLN A 25 -35.75 27.23 19.97
C GLN A 25 -35.20 28.51 20.60
N GLU A 26 -34.38 29.26 19.88
CA GLU A 26 -33.85 30.55 20.32
C GLU A 26 -34.98 31.56 20.56
N LYS A 27 -36.01 31.57 19.69
CA LYS A 27 -37.22 32.39 19.89
C LYS A 27 -37.97 31.99 21.15
N ASN A 28 -38.17 30.69 21.39
CA ASN A 28 -38.85 30.19 22.60
C ASN A 28 -38.08 30.56 23.88
N LEU A 29 -36.75 30.45 23.85
CA LEU A 29 -35.88 30.82 24.96
C LEU A 29 -35.97 32.33 25.24
N ASN A 30 -35.97 33.18 24.20
CA ASN A 30 -36.10 34.63 24.35
C ASN A 30 -37.46 35.03 24.93
N THR A 31 -38.57 34.43 24.46
CA THR A 31 -39.89 34.66 25.05
C THR A 31 -39.97 34.21 26.51
N THR A 32 -39.32 33.10 26.87
CA THR A 32 -39.29 32.60 28.25
C THR A 32 -38.43 33.49 29.15
N LYS A 33 -37.31 34.01 28.64
CA LYS A 33 -36.48 35.03 29.30
C LYS A 33 -37.26 36.31 29.60
N GLU A 34 -38.04 36.79 28.63
CA GLU A 34 -38.90 37.97 28.83
C GLU A 34 -39.92 37.73 29.94
N LYS A 35 -40.61 36.58 29.95
CA LYS A 35 -41.56 36.21 31.01
C LYS A 35 -40.90 36.12 32.39
N PHE A 36 -39.71 35.53 32.47
CA PHE A 36 -38.94 35.48 33.71
C PHE A 36 -38.54 36.88 34.20
N ASN A 37 -38.04 37.74 33.31
CA ASN A 37 -37.69 39.11 33.66
C ASN A 37 -38.90 39.91 34.13
N SER A 38 -40.06 39.75 33.50
CA SER A 38 -41.31 40.39 33.94
C SER A 38 -41.78 39.88 35.30
N ALA A 39 -41.75 38.57 35.55
CA ALA A 39 -42.14 37.97 36.83
C ALA A 39 -41.19 38.42 37.96
N LYS A 40 -39.89 38.48 37.67
CA LYS A 40 -38.87 38.99 38.60
C LYS A 40 -39.08 40.47 38.91
N ALA A 41 -39.29 41.31 37.89
CA ALA A 41 -39.55 42.74 38.09
C ALA A 41 -40.84 42.98 38.91
N ALA A 42 -41.90 42.20 38.66
CA ALA A 42 -43.13 42.29 39.43
C ALA A 42 -42.94 41.91 40.91
N PHE A 43 -42.11 40.89 41.20
CA PHE A 43 -41.73 40.52 42.55
C PHE A 43 -40.88 41.61 43.23
N ASP A 44 -39.86 42.14 42.54
CA ASP A 44 -38.98 43.17 43.08
C ASP A 44 -39.73 44.49 43.37
N ASP A 45 -40.63 44.91 42.48
CA ASP A 45 -41.51 46.08 42.66
C ASP A 45 -42.50 45.91 43.83
N ALA A 46 -43.02 44.69 44.01
CA ALA A 46 -43.89 44.36 45.13
C ALA A 46 -43.14 44.44 46.46
N MET A 47 -41.93 43.88 46.53
CA MET A 47 -41.07 43.97 47.71
C MET A 47 -40.73 45.42 48.07
N ALA A 48 -40.50 46.29 47.08
CA ALA A 48 -40.24 47.71 47.31
C ALA A 48 -41.45 48.49 47.86
N LYS A 49 -42.69 48.05 47.60
CA LYS A 49 -43.94 48.72 48.03
C LYS A 49 -44.46 48.24 49.38
N GLY A 50 -43.88 47.19 49.98
CA GLY A 50 -44.30 46.65 51.27
C GLY A 50 -45.70 46.02 51.24
N VAL A 51 -45.95 45.08 50.31
CA VAL A 51 -47.24 44.38 50.16
C VAL A 51 -47.48 43.32 51.25
N SER A 52 -48.72 42.82 51.35
CA SER A 52 -49.12 41.75 52.28
C SER A 52 -48.32 40.45 52.08
N ASP A 53 -48.11 39.69 53.16
CA ASP A 53 -47.38 38.40 53.14
C ASP A 53 -47.97 37.38 52.14
N GLN A 54 -49.29 37.44 51.92
CA GLN A 54 -49.99 36.56 50.98
C GLN A 54 -49.69 36.93 49.52
N ASP A 55 -49.65 38.23 49.20
CA ASP A 55 -49.33 38.71 47.85
C ASP A 55 -47.84 38.50 47.51
N GLN A 56 -46.96 38.67 48.51
CA GLN A 56 -45.54 38.37 48.37
C GLN A 56 -45.31 36.89 48.05
N SER A 57 -45.96 35.98 48.79
CA SER A 57 -45.84 34.54 48.57
C SER A 57 -46.34 34.10 47.18
N ARG A 58 -47.42 34.72 46.68
CA ARG A 58 -47.94 34.45 45.33
C ARG A 58 -46.95 34.88 44.24
N LEU A 59 -46.40 36.09 44.34
CA LEU A 59 -45.44 36.61 43.36
C LEU A 59 -44.10 35.87 43.41
N GLN A 60 -43.69 35.40 44.59
CA GLN A 60 -42.53 34.53 44.74
C GLN A 60 -42.72 33.19 44.01
N LEU A 61 -43.90 32.58 44.16
CA LEU A 61 -44.23 31.35 43.43
C LEU A 61 -44.21 31.57 41.91
N GLU A 62 -44.78 32.68 41.42
CA GLU A 62 -44.77 33.01 39.98
C GLU A 62 -43.34 33.18 39.44
N ARG A 63 -42.46 33.85 40.20
CA ARG A 63 -41.03 33.96 39.87
C ARG A 63 -40.36 32.59 39.83
N ASP A 64 -40.57 31.75 40.84
CA ASP A 64 -39.91 30.44 40.95
C ASP A 64 -40.40 29.45 39.86
N VAL A 65 -41.67 29.55 39.46
CA VAL A 65 -42.21 28.82 38.29
C VAL A 65 -41.56 29.30 37.00
N ALA A 66 -41.38 30.62 36.84
CA ALA A 66 -40.69 31.17 35.67
C ALA A 66 -39.20 30.78 35.63
N ASP A 67 -38.54 30.69 36.80
CA ASP A 67 -37.14 30.26 36.93
C ASP A 67 -36.94 28.80 36.50
N ARG A 68 -37.88 27.91 36.88
CA ARG A 68 -37.85 26.53 36.36
C ARG A 68 -38.06 26.48 34.85
N ALA A 69 -39.01 27.27 34.33
CA ALA A 69 -39.31 27.28 32.91
C ALA A 69 -38.11 27.73 32.05
N ILE A 70 -37.36 28.76 32.49
CA ILE A 70 -36.17 29.22 31.77
C ILE A 70 -35.03 28.18 31.82
N VAL A 71 -34.83 27.49 32.95
CA VAL A 71 -33.82 26.43 33.07
C VAL A 71 -34.13 25.26 32.14
N ASP A 72 -35.40 24.84 32.08
CA ASP A 72 -35.82 23.75 31.19
C ASP A 72 -35.67 24.13 29.71
N GLU A 73 -35.97 25.39 29.36
CA GLU A 73 -35.85 25.87 28.00
C GLU A 73 -34.39 26.07 27.56
N ASP A 74 -33.52 26.51 28.48
CA ASP A 74 -32.08 26.60 28.25
C ASP A 74 -31.45 25.21 28.04
N ARG A 75 -31.86 24.19 28.81
CA ARG A 75 -31.42 22.80 28.58
C ARG A 75 -31.75 22.30 27.18
N LYS A 76 -32.97 22.55 26.69
CA LYS A 76 -33.37 22.18 25.32
C LYS A 76 -32.55 22.93 24.28
N TYR A 77 -32.29 24.21 24.50
CA TYR A 77 -31.45 25.01 23.62
C TYR A 77 -30.02 24.46 23.54
N GLN A 78 -29.39 24.14 24.68
CA GLN A 78 -28.05 23.53 24.69
C GLN A 78 -28.03 22.19 23.96
N LEU A 79 -29.02 21.33 24.16
CA LEU A 79 -29.12 20.05 23.45
C LEU A 79 -29.17 20.25 21.93
N ILE A 80 -30.03 21.16 21.45
CA ILE A 80 -30.18 21.44 20.01
C ILE A 80 -28.90 22.06 19.44
N LYS A 81 -28.26 22.95 20.20
CA LYS A 81 -26.97 23.54 19.84
C LYS A 81 -25.88 22.47 19.71
N ASP A 82 -25.75 21.58 20.69
CA ASP A 82 -24.78 20.48 20.67
C ASP A 82 -25.01 19.55 19.47
N ILE A 83 -26.26 19.21 19.16
CA ILE A 83 -26.59 18.40 17.97
C ILE A 83 -26.16 19.14 16.69
N THR A 84 -26.44 20.43 16.59
CA THR A 84 -26.09 21.24 15.40
C THR A 84 -24.58 21.33 15.22
N GLU A 85 -23.82 21.58 16.29
CA GLU A 85 -22.35 21.64 16.26
C GLU A 85 -21.75 20.29 15.92
N ASN A 86 -22.28 19.19 16.46
CA ASN A 86 -21.83 17.84 16.15
C ASN A 86 -22.09 17.46 14.69
N LEU A 87 -23.24 17.81 14.12
CA LEU A 87 -23.55 17.58 12.71
C LEU A 87 -22.61 18.36 11.78
N LYS A 88 -22.35 19.64 12.08
CA LYS A 88 -21.40 20.48 11.35
C LYS A 88 -19.98 19.91 11.41
N ASN A 89 -19.53 19.51 12.59
CA ASN A 89 -18.19 18.93 12.77
C ASN A 89 -18.07 17.59 12.03
N GLY A 90 -19.09 16.73 12.14
CA GLY A 90 -19.16 15.47 11.40
C GLY A 90 -19.08 15.65 9.88
N TYR A 91 -19.77 16.66 9.34
CA TYR A 91 -19.69 17.02 7.92
C TYR A 91 -18.26 17.41 7.50
N ASN A 92 -17.64 18.33 8.25
CA ASN A 92 -16.31 18.86 7.93
C ASN A 92 -15.22 17.79 8.03
N VAL A 93 -15.23 16.97 9.07
CA VAL A 93 -14.27 15.88 9.25
C VAL A 93 -14.45 14.82 8.16
N GLY A 94 -15.70 14.49 7.81
CA GLY A 94 -16.02 13.58 6.72
C GLY A 94 -15.41 14.02 5.39
N GLU A 95 -15.51 15.31 5.05
CA GLU A 95 -14.97 15.85 3.80
C GLU A 95 -13.45 15.66 3.67
N VAL A 96 -12.70 15.91 4.75
CA VAL A 96 -11.24 15.75 4.74
C VAL A 96 -10.83 14.28 4.56
N LEU A 97 -11.49 13.37 5.28
CA LEU A 97 -11.22 11.93 5.17
C LEU A 97 -11.51 11.39 3.76
N VAL A 98 -12.55 11.91 3.11
CA VAL A 98 -12.92 11.51 1.75
C VAL A 98 -12.02 12.12 0.70
N GLY A 99 -11.60 13.37 0.89
CA GLY A 99 -10.54 13.95 0.08
C GLY A 99 -9.31 13.05 0.09
N ARG A 100 -8.92 12.55 1.26
CA ARG A 100 -7.79 11.61 1.39
C ARG A 100 -8.07 10.27 0.72
N LEU A 101 -9.23 9.67 0.94
CA LEU A 101 -9.61 8.40 0.32
C LEU A 101 -9.66 8.49 -1.21
N SER A 102 -10.20 9.59 -1.75
CA SER A 102 -10.26 9.90 -3.18
C SER A 102 -8.86 9.99 -3.78
N GLN A 103 -7.95 10.70 -3.12
CA GLN A 103 -6.54 10.76 -3.53
C GLN A 103 -5.90 9.36 -3.57
N THR A 104 -6.12 8.54 -2.54
CA THR A 104 -5.60 7.16 -2.50
C THR A 104 -6.17 6.31 -3.65
N HIS A 105 -7.46 6.43 -3.95
CA HIS A 105 -8.07 5.74 -5.08
C HIS A 105 -7.48 6.19 -6.41
N GLN A 106 -7.30 7.49 -6.64
CA GLN A 106 -6.68 8.02 -7.86
C GLN A 106 -5.25 7.50 -8.04
N LEU A 107 -4.45 7.47 -6.96
CA LEU A 107 -3.10 6.92 -6.99
C LEU A 107 -3.12 5.42 -7.31
N LYS A 108 -4.02 4.65 -6.69
CA LYS A 108 -4.18 3.22 -6.97
C LYS A 108 -4.55 2.98 -8.44
N ASP A 109 -5.51 3.75 -8.97
CA ASP A 109 -5.92 3.64 -10.38
C ASP A 109 -4.78 4.00 -11.33
N GLN A 110 -3.97 5.00 -11.00
CA GLN A 110 -2.80 5.37 -11.79
C GLN A 110 -1.74 4.26 -11.77
N VAL A 111 -1.44 3.68 -10.61
CA VAL A 111 -0.53 2.54 -10.48
C VAL A 111 -1.05 1.34 -11.28
N TYR A 112 -2.34 1.04 -11.16
CA TYR A 112 -2.98 -0.06 -11.88
C TYR A 112 -2.92 0.14 -13.39
N ARG A 113 -3.24 1.34 -13.90
CA ARG A 113 -3.10 1.68 -15.33
C ARG A 113 -1.66 1.58 -15.81
N LYS A 114 -0.69 2.01 -15.00
CA LYS A 114 0.74 1.91 -15.34
C LYS A 114 1.19 0.45 -15.40
N ALA A 115 0.72 -0.40 -14.49
CA ALA A 115 0.99 -1.84 -14.51
C ALA A 115 0.41 -2.50 -15.77
N ILE A 116 -0.87 -2.24 -16.08
CA ILE A 116 -1.51 -2.76 -17.31
C ILE A 116 -0.71 -2.34 -18.54
N SER A 117 -0.35 -1.06 -18.65
CA SER A 117 0.43 -0.55 -19.79
C SER A 117 1.78 -1.24 -19.88
N PHE A 118 2.51 -1.39 -18.77
CA PHE A 118 3.80 -2.08 -18.75
C PHE A 118 3.68 -3.54 -19.22
N PHE A 119 2.77 -4.34 -18.66
CA PHE A 119 2.62 -5.74 -19.04
C PHE A 119 2.13 -5.91 -20.49
N THR A 120 1.19 -5.07 -20.93
CA THR A 120 0.66 -5.14 -22.30
C THR A 120 1.71 -4.72 -23.34
N THR A 121 2.47 -3.66 -23.08
CA THR A 121 3.49 -3.18 -24.04
C THR A 121 4.74 -4.06 -24.09
N ASN A 122 5.05 -4.76 -23.01
CA ASN A 122 6.22 -5.64 -22.90
C ASN A 122 5.87 -7.13 -22.98
N GLU A 123 4.65 -7.50 -23.37
CA GLU A 123 4.21 -8.90 -23.49
C GLU A 123 5.16 -9.72 -24.38
N HIS A 124 5.59 -9.16 -25.51
CA HIS A 124 6.55 -9.81 -26.40
C HIS A 124 7.90 -10.13 -25.72
N VAL A 125 8.38 -9.26 -24.82
CA VAL A 125 9.60 -9.50 -24.04
C VAL A 125 9.37 -10.65 -23.08
N PHE A 126 8.23 -10.69 -22.39
CA PHE A 126 7.90 -11.78 -21.47
C PHE A 126 7.79 -13.13 -22.18
N THR A 127 7.17 -13.17 -23.37
CA THR A 127 7.13 -14.38 -24.20
C THR A 127 8.53 -14.84 -24.63
N VAL A 128 9.39 -13.92 -25.05
CA VAL A 128 10.77 -14.25 -25.42
C VAL A 128 11.57 -14.72 -24.21
N MET A 129 11.40 -14.09 -23.04
CA MET A 129 12.02 -14.53 -21.80
C MET A 129 11.60 -15.95 -21.43
N ASP A 130 10.31 -16.28 -21.53
CA ASP A 130 9.80 -17.63 -21.27
C ASP A 130 10.40 -18.68 -22.21
N ALA A 131 10.49 -18.35 -23.51
CA ALA A 131 11.16 -19.20 -24.50
C ALA A 131 12.66 -19.38 -24.20
N VAL A 132 13.36 -18.30 -23.80
CA VAL A 132 14.78 -18.34 -23.43
C VAL A 132 15.00 -19.17 -22.16
N TYR A 133 14.14 -19.02 -21.15
CA TYR A 133 14.21 -19.84 -19.93
C TYR A 133 14.02 -21.32 -20.27
N THR A 134 12.98 -21.66 -21.04
CA THR A 134 12.72 -23.03 -21.48
C THR A 134 13.88 -23.61 -22.28
N ALA A 135 14.43 -22.85 -23.23
CA ALA A 135 15.58 -23.28 -24.02
C ALA A 135 16.84 -23.45 -23.17
N SER A 136 17.07 -22.59 -22.18
CA SER A 136 18.22 -22.67 -21.28
C SER A 136 18.12 -23.88 -20.35
N TYR A 137 16.94 -24.18 -19.82
CA TYR A 137 16.69 -25.40 -19.07
C TYR A 137 16.86 -26.65 -19.93
N GLY A 138 16.32 -26.67 -21.15
CA GLY A 138 16.50 -27.78 -22.08
C GLY A 138 17.97 -27.98 -22.49
N LEU A 139 18.74 -26.91 -22.70
CA LEU A 139 20.18 -26.99 -22.97
C LEU A 139 20.94 -27.53 -21.75
N HIS A 140 20.58 -27.11 -20.54
CA HIS A 140 21.20 -27.60 -19.33
C HIS A 140 20.93 -29.09 -19.12
N GLU A 141 19.69 -29.53 -19.30
CA GLU A 141 19.30 -30.93 -19.19
C GLU A 141 19.98 -31.79 -20.25
N THR A 142 20.02 -31.35 -21.52
CA THR A 142 20.73 -32.07 -22.58
C THR A 142 22.24 -32.10 -22.36
N THR A 143 22.84 -31.01 -21.86
CA THR A 143 24.26 -30.99 -21.48
C THR A 143 24.54 -31.97 -20.36
N GLN A 144 23.73 -31.98 -19.29
CA GLN A 144 23.87 -32.96 -18.21
C GLN A 144 23.69 -34.40 -18.71
N THR A 145 22.73 -34.62 -19.62
CA THR A 145 22.52 -35.93 -20.23
C THR A 145 23.75 -36.37 -21.04
N VAL A 146 24.35 -35.47 -21.83
CA VAL A 146 25.58 -35.75 -22.58
C VAL A 146 26.76 -36.00 -21.64
N GLU A 147 26.90 -35.23 -20.56
CA GLU A 147 27.96 -35.48 -19.56
C GLU A 147 27.74 -36.81 -18.84
N ALA A 148 26.51 -37.17 -18.50
CA ALA A 148 26.17 -38.48 -17.93
C ALA A 148 26.43 -39.61 -18.95
N MET A 149 26.16 -39.40 -20.24
CA MET A 149 26.52 -40.35 -21.31
C MET A 149 28.04 -40.49 -21.47
N LYS A 150 28.81 -39.39 -21.38
CA LYS A 150 30.28 -39.43 -21.39
C LYS A 150 30.81 -40.17 -20.16
N GLU A 151 30.26 -39.91 -18.98
CA GLU A 151 30.62 -40.62 -17.75
C GLU A 151 30.26 -42.10 -17.87
N GLY A 152 29.10 -42.45 -18.43
CA GLY A 152 28.68 -43.83 -18.70
C GLY A 152 29.56 -44.53 -19.74
N MET A 153 29.97 -43.85 -20.81
CA MET A 153 30.91 -44.37 -21.80
C MET A 153 32.30 -44.58 -21.20
N ASN A 154 32.78 -43.62 -20.41
CA ASN A 154 34.06 -43.72 -19.70
C ASN A 154 34.02 -44.86 -18.67
N LYS A 155 32.92 -45.00 -17.91
CA LYS A 155 32.70 -46.15 -17.03
C LYS A 155 32.60 -47.45 -17.80
N GLY A 156 31.97 -47.48 -18.98
CA GLY A 156 31.93 -48.66 -19.85
C GLY A 156 33.30 -49.04 -20.40
N LEU A 157 34.14 -48.06 -20.76
CA LEU A 157 35.53 -48.27 -21.15
C LEU A 157 36.39 -48.70 -19.95
N GLU A 158 36.16 -48.14 -18.77
CA GLU A 158 36.75 -48.59 -17.52
C GLU A 158 36.27 -50.00 -17.14
N ASP A 159 35.02 -50.36 -17.42
CA ASP A 159 34.42 -51.67 -17.17
C ASP A 159 34.98 -52.70 -18.16
N ILE A 160 35.20 -52.35 -19.43
CA ILE A 160 35.92 -53.18 -20.41
C ILE A 160 37.38 -53.34 -20.00
N ALA A 161 38.05 -52.24 -19.65
CA ALA A 161 39.40 -52.27 -19.11
C ALA A 161 39.46 -52.97 -17.75
N SER A 162 38.35 -53.04 -17.02
CA SER A 162 38.23 -53.76 -15.75
C SER A 162 37.69 -55.18 -15.89
N MET A 163 37.16 -55.59 -17.04
CA MET A 163 36.98 -56.99 -17.43
C MET A 163 38.33 -57.58 -17.86
N GLU A 164 39.14 -56.83 -18.61
CA GLU A 164 40.55 -57.14 -18.80
C GLU A 164 41.27 -57.13 -17.45
N ARG A 165 41.02 -56.13 -16.59
CA ARG A 165 41.61 -56.13 -15.25
C ARG A 165 40.96 -57.10 -14.28
N GLU A 166 39.73 -57.61 -14.37
CA GLU A 166 39.18 -58.62 -13.42
C GLU A 166 39.78 -59.99 -13.72
N LEU A 167 40.19 -60.22 -14.97
CA LEU A 167 41.10 -61.30 -15.34
C LEU A 167 42.48 -61.13 -14.66
N ASP A 168 42.95 -59.89 -14.48
CA ASP A 168 44.24 -59.56 -13.85
C ASP A 168 44.17 -59.11 -12.35
N LYS A 169 42.98 -58.84 -11.78
CA LYS A 169 42.74 -58.23 -10.43
C LYS A 169 42.58 -59.29 -9.38
N ALA A 170 42.29 -60.53 -9.77
CA ALA A 170 42.60 -61.68 -8.94
C ALA A 170 44.11 -61.75 -8.60
N ALA A 171 44.98 -61.05 -9.36
CA ALA A 171 46.42 -60.98 -9.08
C ALA A 171 46.90 -59.69 -8.39
N LEU A 172 46.06 -58.65 -8.23
CA LEU A 172 46.48 -57.35 -7.70
C LEU A 172 45.43 -56.72 -6.76
N GLU A 173 45.12 -57.42 -5.67
CA GLU A 173 44.36 -56.91 -4.51
C GLU A 173 45.06 -55.76 -3.73
N ALA A 174 46.23 -55.25 -4.14
CA ALA A 174 47.24 -54.88 -3.16
C ALA A 174 47.60 -53.38 -2.96
N GLY A 175 46.72 -52.38 -3.11
CA GLY A 175 47.17 -51.02 -2.76
C GLY A 175 46.21 -49.84 -2.82
N TYR A 176 45.44 -49.64 -1.75
CA TYR A 176 44.98 -48.36 -1.14
C TYR A 176 44.19 -47.33 -1.99
N GLY A 177 42.98 -46.97 -1.53
CA GLY A 177 42.05 -46.06 -2.24
C GLY A 177 41.58 -44.79 -1.51
N SER A 178 40.63 -44.09 -2.18
CA SER A 178 39.53 -43.19 -1.72
C SER A 178 39.82 -41.84 -1.03
N THR A 179 39.01 -40.75 -1.05
CA THR A 179 38.04 -40.07 -1.96
C THR A 179 37.57 -38.75 -1.25
N PHE A 180 37.50 -37.61 -1.95
CA PHE A 180 36.77 -36.32 -1.70
C PHE A 180 36.94 -35.46 -0.40
N ASN A 181 36.68 -34.13 -0.51
CA ASN A 181 36.17 -33.33 0.61
C ASN A 181 35.29 -32.12 0.19
N ALA A 182 34.07 -32.08 0.74
CA ALA A 182 32.98 -31.12 0.55
C ALA A 182 33.03 -29.73 1.29
N PRO A 183 33.99 -29.36 2.17
CA PRO A 183 33.92 -28.07 2.91
C PRO A 183 34.21 -26.82 2.08
N SER A 184 34.82 -26.95 0.90
CA SER A 184 35.22 -25.81 0.07
C SER A 184 34.03 -25.14 -0.64
N VAL A 185 32.91 -25.86 -0.73
CA VAL A 185 31.62 -25.39 -1.24
C VAL A 185 30.90 -24.51 -0.20
N GLN A 186 31.19 -24.70 1.10
CA GLN A 186 30.58 -23.92 2.19
C GLN A 186 31.13 -22.48 2.25
N LYS A 187 32.43 -22.28 1.99
CA LYS A 187 33.10 -20.97 2.12
C LYS A 187 32.73 -19.95 1.05
N LEU A 188 32.20 -20.39 -0.09
CA LEU A 188 31.77 -19.48 -1.16
C LEU A 188 30.34 -18.95 -0.91
N VAL A 189 29.55 -19.67 -0.11
CA VAL A 189 28.16 -19.33 0.25
C VAL A 189 28.12 -18.26 1.35
N ASP A 190 29.08 -18.25 2.27
CA ASP A 190 29.15 -17.25 3.37
C ASP A 190 29.51 -15.83 2.90
N ALA A 191 30.11 -15.70 1.71
CA ALA A 191 30.49 -14.40 1.15
C ALA A 191 29.31 -13.62 0.54
N ILE A 192 28.10 -14.22 0.52
CA ILE A 192 26.88 -13.66 -0.12
C ILE A 192 26.01 -12.82 0.84
N VAL A 193 26.30 -12.74 2.15
CA VAL A 193 25.26 -12.31 3.12
C VAL A 193 25.35 -10.87 3.68
N ALA A 194 26.36 -10.04 3.42
CA ALA A 194 26.41 -8.72 4.07
C ALA A 194 25.65 -7.61 3.29
N PHE A 195 24.33 -7.55 3.48
CA PHE A 195 23.35 -6.58 2.96
C PHE A 195 23.13 -5.37 3.90
N GLN A 196 22.57 -4.27 3.37
CA GLN A 196 22.22 -2.96 3.97
C GLN A 196 23.32 -1.90 3.84
N THR A 197 23.07 -0.73 3.24
CA THR A 197 22.25 0.33 3.87
C THR A 197 21.85 1.42 2.85
N GLU A 198 20.54 1.73 2.85
CA GLU A 198 19.78 2.98 2.53
C GLU A 198 20.10 3.79 1.26
N SER A 199 19.16 4.19 0.38
CA SER A 199 17.74 4.63 0.47
C SER A 199 17.50 5.91 1.26
N THR A 200 17.51 7.06 0.56
CA THR A 200 16.36 7.99 0.48
C THR A 200 16.70 9.18 -0.43
N GLU A 201 16.29 9.16 -1.70
CA GLU A 201 16.21 10.37 -2.57
C GLU A 201 15.35 10.14 -3.85
N GLU A 202 14.26 9.37 -3.74
CA GLU A 202 13.72 8.62 -4.90
C GLU A 202 12.64 9.35 -5.73
N ILE A 203 11.85 10.26 -5.15
CA ILE A 203 10.59 10.69 -5.81
C ILE A 203 10.79 11.73 -6.94
N ALA A 204 11.81 12.58 -6.86
CA ALA A 204 12.15 13.50 -7.96
C ALA A 204 13.02 12.82 -9.04
N ARG A 205 13.79 11.79 -8.66
CA ARG A 205 14.65 10.98 -9.55
C ARG A 205 13.81 10.16 -10.53
N LEU A 206 12.77 9.48 -10.05
CA LEU A 206 11.95 8.55 -10.85
C LEU A 206 11.29 9.17 -12.10
N ARG A 207 11.07 10.49 -12.12
CA ARG A 207 10.54 11.20 -13.30
C ARG A 207 11.59 11.47 -14.38
N LYS A 208 12.84 11.74 -14.01
CA LYS A 208 13.98 11.92 -14.93
C LYS A 208 14.54 10.56 -15.37
N GLU A 209 14.61 9.62 -14.43
CA GLU A 209 15.10 8.26 -14.63
C GLU A 209 14.25 7.48 -15.65
N SER A 210 12.91 7.58 -15.62
CA SER A 210 12.07 6.92 -16.64
C SER A 210 12.32 7.41 -18.08
N ALA A 211 12.71 8.67 -18.28
CA ALA A 211 12.99 9.22 -19.62
C ALA A 211 14.43 8.92 -20.09
N ASP A 212 15.39 8.87 -19.17
CA ASP A 212 16.79 8.54 -19.45
C ASP A 212 17.01 7.01 -19.57
N SER A 213 16.27 6.18 -18.83
CA SER A 213 16.38 4.72 -18.86
C SER A 213 16.07 4.12 -20.22
N ALA A 214 15.06 4.62 -20.94
CA ALA A 214 14.73 4.10 -22.27
C ALA A 214 15.91 4.27 -23.25
N LYS A 215 16.56 5.44 -23.24
CA LYS A 215 17.73 5.74 -24.07
C LYS A 215 18.97 4.95 -23.65
N LEU A 216 19.15 4.75 -22.34
CA LEU A 216 20.27 3.96 -21.80
C LEU A 216 20.11 2.47 -22.15
N ILE A 217 18.90 1.91 -22.04
CA ILE A 217 18.62 0.52 -22.41
C ILE A 217 18.86 0.32 -23.92
N GLU A 218 18.39 1.24 -24.76
CA GLU A 218 18.64 1.18 -26.21
C GLU A 218 20.14 1.18 -26.53
N ALA A 219 20.92 2.07 -25.91
CA ALA A 219 22.37 2.14 -26.10
C ALA A 219 23.09 0.87 -25.65
N ILE A 220 22.71 0.29 -24.51
CA ILE A 220 23.29 -0.96 -23.99
C ILE A 220 22.96 -2.15 -24.91
N VAL A 221 21.72 -2.23 -25.42
CA VAL A 221 21.29 -3.31 -26.32
C VAL A 221 22.01 -3.22 -27.66
N GLU A 222 22.14 -2.01 -28.23
CA GLU A 222 22.85 -1.82 -29.50
C GLU A 222 24.35 -2.12 -29.39
N ASP A 223 24.98 -1.75 -28.28
CA ASP A 223 26.36 -2.14 -27.98
C ASP A 223 26.51 -3.66 -27.83
N GLY A 224 25.57 -4.32 -27.13
CA GLY A 224 25.53 -5.78 -27.00
C GLY A 224 25.37 -6.50 -28.35
N LYS A 225 24.49 -6.01 -29.24
CA LYS A 225 24.32 -6.54 -30.60
C LYS A 225 25.62 -6.44 -31.40
N LYS A 226 26.31 -5.30 -31.36
CA LYS A 226 27.59 -5.09 -32.05
C LYS A 226 28.65 -6.10 -31.58
N ARG A 227 28.83 -6.25 -30.26
CA ARG A 227 29.77 -7.23 -29.68
C ARG A 227 29.44 -8.67 -30.08
N PHE A 228 28.16 -9.03 -30.12
CA PHE A 228 27.72 -10.35 -30.58
C PHE A 228 28.06 -10.57 -32.07
N TYR A 229 27.79 -9.59 -32.94
CA TYR A 229 28.11 -9.68 -34.37
C TYR A 229 29.63 -9.76 -34.60
N GLU A 230 30.43 -8.96 -33.90
CA GLU A 230 31.89 -8.99 -33.97
C GLU A 230 32.46 -10.34 -33.52
N ALA A 231 31.96 -10.91 -32.42
CA ALA A 231 32.36 -12.24 -31.96
C ALA A 231 32.00 -13.35 -32.98
N ARG A 232 30.83 -13.24 -33.62
CA ARG A 232 30.39 -14.20 -34.64
C ARG A 232 31.22 -14.10 -35.92
N VAL A 233 31.57 -12.89 -36.36
CA VAL A 233 32.46 -12.67 -37.50
C VAL A 233 33.87 -13.20 -37.21
N LYS A 234 34.38 -13.02 -35.99
CA LYS A 234 35.67 -13.58 -35.57
C LYS A 234 35.69 -15.12 -35.61
N TYR A 235 34.63 -15.77 -35.11
CA TYR A 235 34.49 -17.23 -35.16
C TYR A 235 34.41 -17.76 -36.60
N LEU A 236 33.70 -17.07 -37.50
CA LEU A 236 33.62 -17.44 -38.92
C LEU A 236 34.89 -17.14 -39.72
N ALA A 237 35.78 -16.28 -39.20
CA ALA A 237 37.04 -15.90 -39.84
C ALA A 237 38.24 -16.76 -39.44
N GLU A 238 38.13 -17.60 -38.40
CA GLU A 238 39.16 -18.58 -38.03
C GLU A 238 38.96 -19.87 -38.86
N PRO A 239 39.87 -20.23 -39.79
CA PRO A 239 39.77 -21.51 -40.49
C PRO A 239 40.04 -22.66 -39.50
N VAL A 240 39.12 -23.62 -39.46
CA VAL A 240 39.29 -24.89 -38.72
C VAL A 240 40.59 -25.54 -39.19
N LYS A 241 41.62 -25.57 -38.34
CA LYS A 241 42.82 -26.39 -38.59
C LYS A 241 42.42 -27.86 -38.45
N PRO A 242 42.65 -28.72 -39.47
CA PRO A 242 42.45 -30.14 -39.31
C PRO A 242 43.42 -30.69 -38.25
N ALA A 243 42.91 -31.53 -37.36
CA ALA A 243 43.73 -32.27 -36.42
C ALA A 243 44.59 -33.29 -37.19
N ASN A 244 45.90 -33.25 -36.97
CA ASN A 244 46.83 -34.30 -37.40
C ASN A 244 46.77 -35.49 -36.46
#